data_AF-A0A4Z0QA93-F1
#
_entry.id   AF-A0A4Z0QA93-F1
#
_cell.length_a   1.000
_cell.length_b   1.000
_cell.length_c   1.000
_cell.angle_alpha   90.00
_cell.angle_beta   90.00
_cell.angle_gamma   90.00
#
_symmetry.space_group_name_H-M   'P 1'
#
loop_
_entity.id
_entity.type
_entity.pdbx_description
1 polymer ?
#
loop_
_entity_poly.entity_id
_entity_poly.type
_entity_poly.pdbx_seq_one_letter_code
_entity_poly.pdbx_strand_id
1 'polypeptide(L)'
;MTDEEQNIVTREYLDFIQNRDFPCVAAKTALTWNQIQTLVVDHMACPKDDAAILQFLYDVVDTYRQADKLYHSAAIIFKGPESPTEAQFDELLWQRLQAVSNLDAQHYGYDKRVVADPTSPDFSYSLKEEAFFVIGLHPGSSRPARQFKYPTLVFNAHDQFERIRAEGRYDKLRTTIRTRDMAYSGSINPMLEDYGESSEVYQYSGKVYDQAWKCPFLSQHAR
;
A
#
# COMPACT_ATOMS: atom_id res chain seq x y z
N MET A 1 -14.95 19.07 -2.91
CA MET A 1 -14.25 18.99 -1.60
C MET A 1 -13.45 20.26 -1.43
N THR A 2 -13.46 20.87 -0.25
CA THR A 2 -12.63 22.06 0.00
C THR A 2 -11.19 21.66 0.35
N ASP A 3 -10.23 22.53 0.09
CA ASP A 3 -8.82 22.29 0.46
C ASP A 3 -8.66 22.08 1.98
N GLU A 4 -9.53 22.71 2.77
CA GLU A 4 -9.57 22.57 4.23
C GLU A 4 -9.92 21.13 4.66
N GLU A 5 -10.93 20.50 4.04
CA GLU A 5 -11.29 19.11 4.34
C GLU A 5 -10.15 18.14 4.01
N GLN A 6 -9.49 18.33 2.87
CA GLN A 6 -8.34 17.49 2.48
C GLN A 6 -7.21 17.61 3.50
N ASN A 7 -6.89 18.84 3.90
CA ASN A 7 -5.84 19.10 4.88
C ASN A 7 -6.14 18.45 6.25
N ILE A 8 -7.41 18.39 6.67
CA ILE A 8 -7.81 17.71 7.91
C ILE A 8 -7.56 16.21 7.79
N VAL A 9 -8.05 15.56 6.73
CA VAL A 9 -7.91 14.11 6.54
C VAL A 9 -6.44 13.70 6.41
N THR A 10 -5.66 14.46 5.65
CA THR A 10 -4.20 14.26 5.56
C THR A 10 -3.54 14.37 6.93
N ARG A 11 -3.87 15.38 7.73
CA ARG A 11 -3.31 15.53 9.07
C ARG A 11 -3.67 14.36 9.98
N GLU A 12 -4.92 13.91 9.97
CA GLU A 12 -5.37 12.74 10.74
C GLU A 12 -4.55 11.48 10.37
N TYR A 13 -4.21 11.30 9.10
CA TYR A 13 -3.35 10.20 8.64
C TYR A 13 -1.90 10.31 9.12
N LEU A 14 -1.30 11.50 9.02
CA LEU A 14 0.08 11.71 9.49
C LEU A 14 0.18 11.56 11.02
N ASP A 15 -0.82 12.04 11.76
CA ASP A 15 -0.91 11.90 13.23
C ASP A 15 -1.04 10.42 13.63
N PHE A 16 -1.81 9.62 12.87
CA PHE A 16 -1.91 8.18 13.05
C PHE A 16 -0.53 7.49 12.95
N ILE A 17 0.28 7.86 11.96
CA ILE A 17 1.65 7.33 11.81
C ILE A 17 2.57 7.87 12.91
N GLN A 18 2.40 9.13 13.31
CA GLN A 18 3.22 9.78 14.32
C GLN A 18 3.01 9.15 15.71
N ASN A 19 1.80 8.65 16.00
CA ASN A 19 1.46 8.00 17.26
C ASN A 19 2.58 7.08 17.75
N ARG A 20 3.08 7.33 18.96
CA ARG A 20 4.25 6.65 19.53
C ARG A 20 4.17 5.13 19.45
N ASP A 21 2.96 4.60 19.65
CA ASP A 21 2.73 3.16 19.77
C ASP A 21 2.58 2.50 18.38
N PHE A 22 2.40 3.29 17.31
CA PHE A 22 2.37 2.78 15.94
C PHE A 22 3.66 1.99 15.62
N PRO A 23 3.55 0.74 15.12
CA PRO A 23 4.68 -0.18 15.12
C PRO A 23 5.61 -0.02 13.90
N CYS A 24 5.13 0.54 12.78
CA CYS A 24 5.88 0.58 11.53
C CYS A 24 7.00 1.63 11.56
N VAL A 25 8.24 1.17 11.76
CA VAL A 25 9.43 2.04 11.79
C VAL A 25 9.68 2.69 10.42
N ALA A 26 9.48 1.97 9.32
CA ALA A 26 9.67 2.50 7.97
C ALA A 26 8.73 3.68 7.68
N ALA A 27 7.45 3.57 8.05
CA ALA A 27 6.48 4.67 7.91
C ALA A 27 6.86 5.87 8.78
N LYS A 28 7.35 5.66 10.01
CA LYS A 28 7.85 6.74 10.86
C LYS A 28 9.07 7.44 10.26
N THR A 29 9.98 6.70 9.64
CA THR A 29 11.13 7.25 8.91
C THR A 29 10.67 8.08 7.71
N ALA A 30 9.76 7.53 6.88
CA ALA A 30 9.17 8.24 5.75
C ALA A 30 8.53 9.57 6.18
N LEU A 31 7.78 9.55 7.29
CA LEU A 31 7.17 10.75 7.88
C LEU A 31 8.24 11.77 8.31
N THR A 32 9.25 11.33 9.04
CA THR A 32 10.33 12.21 9.53
C THR A 32 11.13 12.86 8.39
N TRP A 33 11.22 12.18 7.25
CA TRP A 33 11.93 12.68 6.07
C TRP A 33 11.03 13.43 5.08
N ASN A 34 9.75 13.63 5.41
CA ASN A 34 8.76 14.25 4.52
C ASN A 34 8.62 13.53 3.16
N GLN A 35 8.63 12.20 3.19
CA GLN A 35 8.55 11.33 1.99
C GLN A 35 7.23 10.58 1.87
N ILE A 36 6.20 11.04 2.60
CA ILE A 36 4.83 10.55 2.48
C ILE A 36 4.04 11.56 1.66
N GLN A 37 3.63 11.17 0.46
CA GLN A 37 2.70 11.93 -0.35
C GLN A 37 1.27 11.42 -0.11
N THR A 38 0.28 12.30 -0.07
CA THR A 38 -1.10 11.92 0.22
C THR A 38 -2.05 12.51 -0.81
N LEU A 39 -3.05 11.72 -1.23
CA LEU A 39 -4.19 12.18 -2.00
C LEU A 39 -5.47 11.79 -1.25
N VAL A 40 -6.35 12.76 -1.02
CA VAL A 40 -7.68 12.50 -0.44
C VAL A 40 -8.70 12.47 -1.58
N VAL A 41 -9.50 11.41 -1.64
CA VAL A 41 -10.54 11.18 -2.65
C VAL A 41 -11.86 10.81 -1.95
N ASP A 42 -12.96 10.75 -2.71
CA ASP A 42 -14.27 10.57 -2.09
C ASP A 42 -14.52 9.12 -1.68
N HIS A 43 -15.14 8.29 -2.52
CA HIS A 43 -15.62 6.98 -2.09
C HIS A 43 -14.91 5.87 -2.86
N MET A 44 -14.36 4.89 -2.14
CA MET A 44 -13.56 3.78 -2.71
C MET A 44 -14.33 2.90 -3.70
N ALA A 45 -15.66 2.82 -3.60
CA ALA A 45 -16.50 2.13 -4.59
C ALA A 45 -16.75 2.92 -5.89
N CYS A 46 -16.37 4.20 -5.95
CA CYS A 46 -16.71 5.09 -7.05
C CYS A 46 -15.51 5.28 -8.00
N PRO A 47 -15.65 5.02 -9.32
CA PRO A 47 -14.54 5.15 -10.27
C PRO A 47 -14.20 6.59 -10.66
N LYS A 48 -14.97 7.58 -10.17
CA LYS A 48 -14.84 8.98 -10.61
C LYS A 48 -13.46 9.58 -10.37
N ASP A 49 -12.75 9.08 -9.35
CA ASP A 49 -11.44 9.59 -8.94
C ASP A 49 -10.29 8.75 -9.53
N ASP A 50 -10.56 7.68 -10.28
CA ASP A 50 -9.53 6.74 -10.76
C ASP A 50 -8.44 7.43 -11.62
N ALA A 51 -8.82 8.37 -12.48
CA ALA A 51 -7.88 9.14 -13.30
C ALA A 51 -7.00 10.08 -12.45
N ALA A 52 -7.57 10.70 -11.42
CA ALA A 52 -6.82 11.57 -10.51
C ALA A 52 -5.86 10.76 -9.62
N ILE A 53 -6.29 9.58 -9.16
CA ILE A 53 -5.45 8.62 -8.43
C ILE A 53 -4.27 8.19 -9.28
N LEU A 54 -4.52 7.79 -10.53
CA LEU A 54 -3.47 7.35 -11.44
C LEU A 54 -2.45 8.46 -11.72
N GLN A 55 -2.91 9.68 -12.03
CA GLN A 55 -2.02 10.82 -12.26
C GLN A 55 -1.17 11.14 -11.02
N PHE A 56 -1.78 11.14 -9.83
CA PHE A 56 -1.04 11.34 -8.59
C PHE A 56 0.04 10.27 -8.38
N LEU A 57 -0.26 9.00 -8.65
CA LEU A 57 0.72 7.91 -8.54
C LEU A 57 1.83 8.06 -9.59
N TYR A 58 1.53 8.56 -10.80
CA TYR A 58 2.54 8.88 -11.80
C TYR A 58 3.51 9.96 -11.35
N ASP A 59 3.01 11.01 -10.70
CA ASP A 59 3.83 12.10 -10.17
C ASP A 59 4.72 11.61 -9.02
N VAL A 60 4.18 10.69 -8.19
CA VAL A 60 4.95 9.99 -7.14
C VAL A 60 6.08 9.16 -7.75
N VAL A 61 5.82 8.40 -8.83
CA VAL A 61 6.85 7.61 -9.53
C VAL A 61 7.94 8.52 -10.08
N ASP A 62 7.58 9.63 -10.72
CA ASP A 62 8.58 10.56 -11.27
C ASP A 62 9.44 11.18 -10.18
N THR A 63 8.82 11.56 -9.06
CA THR A 63 9.52 12.05 -7.87
C THR A 63 10.46 10.99 -7.31
N TYR A 64 9.99 9.74 -7.19
CA TYR A 64 10.77 8.63 -6.67
C TYR A 64 12.00 8.32 -7.53
N ARG A 65 11.86 8.32 -8.87
CA ARG A 65 12.97 8.05 -9.81
C ARG A 65 14.11 9.06 -9.72
N GLN A 66 13.83 10.28 -9.23
CA GLN A 66 14.83 11.32 -9.02
C GLN A 66 15.34 11.36 -7.57
N ALA A 67 14.83 10.50 -6.68
CA ALA A 67 15.15 10.55 -5.27
C ALA A 67 16.37 9.68 -4.91
N ASP A 68 17.30 10.26 -4.15
CA ASP A 68 18.45 9.53 -3.61
C ASP A 68 18.13 8.77 -2.32
N LYS A 69 17.02 9.11 -1.66
CA LYS A 69 16.62 8.57 -0.36
C LYS A 69 15.64 7.39 -0.51
N LEU A 70 15.72 6.46 0.45
CA LEU A 70 14.75 5.36 0.61
C LEU A 70 13.55 5.81 1.44
N TYR A 71 12.47 5.01 1.48
CA TYR A 71 11.23 5.22 2.25
C TYR A 71 10.28 6.29 1.66
N HIS A 72 10.03 6.23 0.35
CA HIS A 72 8.95 6.99 -0.29
C HIS A 72 7.67 6.16 -0.31
N SER A 73 6.57 6.78 0.10
CA SER A 73 5.24 6.17 0.09
C SER A 73 4.19 7.15 -0.42
N ALA A 74 3.18 6.64 -1.11
CA ALA A 74 2.00 7.39 -1.50
C ALA A 74 0.76 6.80 -0.83
N ALA A 75 -0.05 7.63 -0.18
CA ALA A 75 -1.27 7.20 0.48
C ALA A 75 -2.50 7.82 -0.20
N ILE A 76 -3.36 6.96 -0.74
CA ILE A 76 -4.68 7.33 -1.26
C ILE A 76 -5.69 7.11 -0.16
N ILE A 77 -6.28 8.18 0.37
CA ILE A 77 -7.21 8.16 1.49
C ILE A 77 -8.63 8.40 0.97
N PHE A 78 -9.52 7.44 1.18
CA PHE A 78 -10.91 7.50 0.72
C PHE A 78 -11.81 7.92 1.89
N LYS A 79 -12.61 8.98 1.74
CA LYS A 79 -13.60 9.40 2.76
C LYS A 79 -14.65 8.33 3.06
N GLY A 80 -14.90 7.41 2.12
CA GLY A 80 -15.78 6.27 2.34
C GLY A 80 -15.33 4.98 1.64
N PRO A 81 -15.88 3.82 2.00
CA PRO A 81 -17.02 3.65 2.92
C PRO A 81 -16.67 3.92 4.39
N GLU A 82 -17.66 4.33 5.16
CA GLU A 82 -17.54 4.41 6.62
C GLU A 82 -17.59 3.00 7.22
N SER A 83 -16.61 2.65 8.07
CA SER A 83 -16.60 1.38 8.82
C SER A 83 -16.79 0.11 7.99
N PRO A 84 -16.04 -0.11 6.88
CA PRO A 84 -16.15 -1.35 6.12
C PRO A 84 -15.70 -2.55 6.95
N THR A 85 -16.41 -3.67 6.80
CA THR A 85 -15.90 -4.98 7.21
C THR A 85 -14.64 -5.33 6.41
N GLU A 86 -13.80 -6.24 6.92
CA GLU A 86 -12.62 -6.71 6.19
C GLU A 86 -12.97 -7.25 4.80
N ALA A 87 -14.08 -7.99 4.66
CA ALA A 87 -14.51 -8.53 3.38
C ALA A 87 -14.92 -7.42 2.38
N GLN A 88 -15.63 -6.39 2.84
CA GLN A 88 -16.01 -5.26 1.98
C GLN A 88 -14.81 -4.43 1.56
N PHE A 89 -13.89 -4.14 2.49
CA PHE A 89 -12.67 -3.41 2.17
C PHE A 89 -11.80 -4.18 1.17
N ASP A 90 -11.67 -5.49 1.36
CA ASP A 90 -10.94 -6.39 0.48
C ASP A 90 -11.46 -6.36 -0.97
N GLU A 91 -12.78 -6.50 -1.14
CA GLU A 91 -13.43 -6.41 -2.45
C GLU A 91 -13.17 -5.04 -3.12
N LEU A 92 -13.36 -3.95 -2.37
CA LEU A 92 -13.15 -2.60 -2.89
C LEU A 92 -11.68 -2.32 -3.23
N LEU A 93 -10.73 -2.82 -2.42
CA LEU A 93 -9.30 -2.74 -2.70
C LEU A 93 -8.99 -3.35 -4.05
N TRP A 94 -9.40 -4.59 -4.29
CA TRP A 94 -9.13 -5.27 -5.54
C TRP A 94 -9.84 -4.61 -6.73
N GLN A 95 -11.07 -4.14 -6.53
CA GLN A 95 -11.80 -3.39 -7.56
C GLN A 95 -11.05 -2.11 -7.96
N ARG A 96 -10.49 -1.36 -6.99
CA ARG A 96 -9.72 -0.14 -7.26
C ARG A 96 -8.38 -0.43 -7.92
N LEU A 97 -7.63 -1.41 -7.42
CA LEU A 97 -6.37 -1.82 -8.04
C LEU A 97 -6.58 -2.29 -9.48
N GLN A 98 -7.62 -3.06 -9.76
CA GLN A 98 -7.94 -3.47 -11.13
C GLN A 98 -8.26 -2.29 -12.03
N ALA A 99 -9.11 -1.36 -11.57
CA ALA A 99 -9.53 -0.21 -12.36
C ALA A 99 -8.35 0.71 -12.71
N VAL A 100 -7.51 1.03 -11.73
CA VAL A 100 -6.32 1.88 -11.91
C VAL A 100 -5.30 1.19 -12.82
N SER A 101 -5.06 -0.11 -12.64
CA SER A 101 -4.16 -0.89 -13.50
C SER A 101 -4.64 -0.99 -14.95
N ASN A 102 -5.95 -1.10 -15.18
CA ASN A 102 -6.52 -1.09 -16.53
C ASN A 102 -6.33 0.24 -17.26
N LEU A 103 -6.31 1.36 -16.53
CA LEU A 103 -6.02 2.67 -17.09
C LEU A 103 -4.53 2.81 -17.39
N ASP A 104 -3.65 2.35 -16.50
CA ASP A 104 -2.20 2.38 -16.70
C ASP A 104 -1.76 1.57 -17.92
N ALA A 105 -2.33 0.38 -18.10
CA ALA A 105 -2.04 -0.52 -19.23
C ALA A 105 -2.30 0.09 -20.62
N GLN A 106 -3.06 1.18 -20.71
CA GLN A 106 -3.28 1.91 -21.96
C GLN A 106 -2.09 2.79 -22.36
N HIS A 107 -1.18 3.06 -21.43
CA HIS A 107 -0.09 4.03 -21.57
C HIS A 107 1.28 3.44 -21.29
N TYR A 108 1.38 2.49 -20.36
CA TYR A 108 2.64 1.94 -19.88
C TYR A 108 2.67 0.42 -19.93
N GLY A 109 3.87 -0.14 -19.85
CA GLY A 109 4.10 -1.57 -19.63
C GLY A 109 4.14 -1.90 -18.14
N TYR A 110 4.17 -3.20 -17.84
CA TYR A 110 4.45 -3.67 -16.48
C TYR A 110 5.93 -3.48 -16.14
N ASP A 111 6.25 -3.27 -14.87
CA ASP A 111 7.64 -3.26 -14.41
C ASP A 111 8.33 -4.61 -14.70
N LYS A 112 9.44 -4.55 -15.42
CA LYS A 112 10.20 -5.73 -15.89
C LYS A 112 10.92 -6.48 -14.77
N ARG A 113 11.01 -5.91 -13.57
CA ARG A 113 11.65 -6.52 -12.40
C ARG A 113 10.75 -7.53 -11.69
N VAL A 114 9.44 -7.50 -11.95
CA VAL A 114 8.43 -8.32 -11.27
C VAL A 114 7.51 -9.03 -12.25
N VAL A 115 6.70 -9.96 -11.75
CA VAL A 115 5.78 -10.77 -12.56
C VAL A 115 4.35 -10.24 -12.42
N ALA A 116 3.61 -10.13 -13.53
CA ALA A 116 2.23 -9.63 -13.52
C ALA A 116 1.17 -10.65 -13.06
N ASP A 117 1.54 -11.94 -12.97
CA ASP A 117 0.66 -13.03 -12.50
C ASP A 117 0.54 -13.00 -10.96
N PRO A 118 -0.65 -12.73 -10.40
CA PRO A 118 -0.84 -12.63 -8.95
C PRO A 118 -0.64 -13.94 -8.20
N THR A 119 -0.51 -15.08 -8.89
CA THR A 119 -0.18 -16.37 -8.26
C THR A 119 1.33 -16.58 -8.09
N SER A 120 2.15 -15.78 -8.76
CA SER A 120 3.61 -15.85 -8.68
C SER A 120 4.12 -15.35 -7.33
N PRO A 121 5.11 -16.00 -6.70
CA PRO A 121 5.82 -15.44 -5.55
C PRO A 121 6.57 -14.14 -5.89
N ASP A 122 6.90 -13.92 -7.16
CA ASP A 122 7.58 -12.72 -7.67
C ASP A 122 6.59 -11.65 -8.17
N PHE A 123 5.31 -11.75 -7.79
CA PHE A 123 4.32 -10.73 -8.10
C PHE A 123 4.58 -9.44 -7.31
N SER A 124 4.47 -8.30 -7.97
CA SER A 124 4.15 -7.04 -7.30
C SER A 124 3.28 -6.18 -8.21
N TYR A 125 2.34 -5.45 -7.63
CA TYR A 125 1.47 -4.54 -8.38
C TYR A 125 2.29 -3.45 -9.06
N SER A 126 2.06 -3.17 -10.34
CA SER A 126 2.83 -2.19 -11.10
C SER A 126 1.96 -1.11 -11.70
N LEU A 127 2.47 0.12 -11.67
CA LEU A 127 1.98 1.26 -12.42
C LEU A 127 3.15 2.04 -13.02
N LYS A 128 3.02 2.56 -14.24
CA LYS A 128 4.06 3.36 -14.91
C LYS A 128 5.43 2.65 -14.95
N GLU A 129 5.43 1.34 -15.18
CA GLU A 129 6.64 0.49 -15.16
C GLU A 129 7.40 0.53 -13.80
N GLU A 130 6.72 0.85 -12.70
CA GLU A 130 7.26 0.80 -11.34
C GLU A 130 6.43 -0.14 -10.48
N ALA A 131 7.09 -1.08 -9.78
CA ALA A 131 6.46 -2.03 -8.88
C ALA A 131 6.22 -1.42 -7.48
N PHE A 132 5.10 -1.81 -6.88
CA PHE A 132 4.64 -1.34 -5.58
C PHE A 132 4.19 -2.50 -4.70
N PHE A 133 4.59 -2.44 -3.44
CA PHE A 133 3.93 -3.17 -2.38
C PHE A 133 2.80 -2.31 -1.80
N VAL A 134 1.56 -2.80 -1.92
CA VAL A 134 0.36 -2.07 -1.49
C VAL A 134 -0.06 -2.51 -0.09
N ILE A 135 -0.36 -1.54 0.78
CA ILE A 135 -0.89 -1.79 2.12
C ILE A 135 -2.26 -1.14 2.24
N GLY A 136 -3.26 -1.96 2.59
CA GLY A 136 -4.59 -1.51 2.96
C GLY A 136 -4.72 -1.19 4.44
N LEU A 137 -5.34 -0.05 4.74
CA LEU A 137 -5.75 0.38 6.08
C LEU A 137 -7.26 0.64 6.05
N HIS A 138 -7.99 0.28 7.10
CA HIS A 138 -9.41 0.63 7.25
C HIS A 138 -9.85 0.46 8.72
N PRO A 139 -10.89 1.19 9.17
CA PRO A 139 -11.27 1.20 10.59
C PRO A 139 -11.77 -0.16 11.10
N GLY A 140 -12.25 -1.03 10.21
CA GLY A 140 -12.73 -2.38 10.54
C GLY A 140 -11.66 -3.48 10.50
N SER A 141 -10.37 -3.14 10.36
CA SER A 141 -9.29 -4.13 10.29
C SER A 141 -9.20 -4.95 11.58
N SER A 142 -8.97 -6.25 11.48
CA SER A 142 -8.68 -7.11 12.64
C SER A 142 -7.34 -6.77 13.32
N ARG A 143 -6.43 -6.13 12.59
CA ARG A 143 -5.12 -5.71 13.10
C ARG A 143 -5.13 -4.24 13.50
N PRO A 144 -4.85 -3.89 14.78
CA PRO A 144 -4.75 -2.49 15.23
C PRO A 144 -3.81 -1.63 14.38
N ALA A 145 -2.66 -2.18 13.94
CA ALA A 145 -1.72 -1.46 13.08
C ALA A 145 -2.29 -1.00 11.72
N ARG A 146 -3.45 -1.53 11.32
CA ARG A 146 -4.16 -1.18 10.09
C ARG A 146 -5.49 -0.47 10.33
N GLN A 147 -5.85 -0.18 11.59
CA GLN A 147 -7.08 0.52 11.98
C GLN A 147 -6.93 2.04 11.87
N PHE A 148 -6.75 2.54 10.65
CA PHE A 148 -6.87 3.97 10.38
C PHE A 148 -8.34 4.34 10.15
N LYS A 149 -8.73 5.57 10.53
CA LYS A 149 -10.11 6.07 10.53
C LYS A 149 -10.80 5.97 9.17
N TYR A 150 -10.04 6.14 8.08
CA TYR A 150 -10.54 6.07 6.71
C TYR A 150 -9.93 4.87 5.98
N PRO A 151 -10.65 4.26 5.02
CA PRO A 151 -10.03 3.36 4.05
C PRO A 151 -8.86 4.05 3.33
N THR A 152 -7.70 3.41 3.31
CA THR A 152 -6.49 3.95 2.69
C THR A 152 -5.73 2.86 1.96
N LEU A 153 -5.23 3.17 0.77
CA LEU A 153 -4.26 2.36 0.03
C LEU A 153 -2.90 3.06 0.06
N VAL A 154 -1.90 2.42 0.63
CA VAL A 154 -0.53 2.93 0.72
C VAL A 154 0.36 2.17 -0.25
N PHE A 155 0.89 2.88 -1.24
CA PHE A 155 1.80 2.38 -2.26
C PHE A 155 3.24 2.66 -1.83
N ASN A 156 4.02 1.60 -1.66
CA ASN A 156 5.44 1.69 -1.32
C ASN A 156 6.24 1.10 -2.48
N ALA A 157 7.22 1.83 -3.01
CA ALA A 157 8.02 1.32 -4.13
C ALA A 157 8.73 0.03 -3.73
N HIS A 158 8.54 -1.03 -4.53
CA HIS A 158 9.08 -2.36 -4.29
C HIS A 158 10.62 -2.34 -4.18
N ASP A 159 11.28 -1.60 -5.07
CA ASP A 159 12.74 -1.45 -5.14
C ASP A 159 13.38 -0.97 -3.83
N GLN A 160 12.66 -0.19 -3.01
CA GLN A 160 13.16 0.25 -1.72
C GLN A 160 13.38 -0.93 -0.76
N PHE A 161 12.51 -1.94 -0.82
CA PHE A 161 12.66 -3.14 0.00
C PHE A 161 13.87 -3.97 -0.47
N GLU A 162 14.07 -4.10 -1.78
CA GLU A 162 15.23 -4.78 -2.35
C GLU A 162 16.55 -4.09 -1.97
N ARG A 163 16.60 -2.76 -2.05
CA ARG A 163 17.77 -1.97 -1.61
C ARG A 163 18.07 -2.17 -0.12
N ILE A 164 17.05 -2.16 0.74
CA ILE A 164 17.21 -2.42 2.19
C ILE A 164 17.75 -3.83 2.45
N ARG A 165 17.33 -4.82 1.65
CA ARG A 165 17.85 -6.21 1.72
C ARG A 165 19.30 -6.30 1.27
N ALA A 166 19.63 -5.68 0.14
CA ALA A 166 21.00 -5.65 -0.38
C ALA A 166 21.99 -5.00 0.61
N GLU A 167 21.54 -4.02 1.40
CA GLU A 167 22.32 -3.39 2.46
C GLU A 167 22.46 -4.24 3.75
N GLY A 168 21.86 -5.43 3.81
CA GLY A 168 21.88 -6.30 5.00
C GLY A 168 21.12 -5.74 6.21
N ARG A 169 20.29 -4.71 6.00
CA ARG A 169 19.54 -4.01 7.07
C ARG A 169 18.15 -4.61 7.32
N TYR A 170 17.70 -5.47 6.42
CA TYR A 170 16.34 -6.01 6.43
C TYR A 170 16.03 -6.83 7.69
N ASP A 171 16.92 -7.73 8.11
CA ASP A 171 16.66 -8.59 9.28
C ASP A 171 16.51 -7.80 10.58
N LYS A 172 17.31 -6.76 10.76
CA LYS A 172 17.21 -5.86 11.91
C LYS A 172 15.91 -5.06 11.88
N LEU A 173 15.54 -4.53 10.71
CA LEU A 173 14.29 -3.81 10.53
C LEU A 173 13.09 -4.71 10.81
N ARG A 174 13.08 -5.92 10.22
CA ARG A 174 12.06 -6.96 10.41
C ARG A 174 11.90 -7.33 11.88
N THR A 175 12.99 -7.63 12.57
CA THR A 175 12.98 -7.97 14.00
C THR A 175 12.39 -6.83 14.83
N THR A 176 12.78 -5.60 14.54
CA THR A 176 12.25 -4.41 15.24
C THR A 176 10.75 -4.24 15.02
N ILE A 177 10.28 -4.37 13.77
CA ILE A 177 8.85 -4.25 13.45
C ILE A 177 8.07 -5.38 14.11
N ARG A 178 8.56 -6.62 14.08
CA ARG A 178 7.91 -7.78 14.74
C ARG A 178 7.71 -7.56 16.24
N THR A 179 8.75 -7.08 16.94
CA THR A 179 8.65 -6.78 18.38
C THR A 179 7.61 -5.69 18.66
N ARG A 180 7.63 -4.61 17.87
CA ARG A 180 6.68 -3.51 18.05
C ARG A 180 5.25 -3.93 17.70
N ASP A 181 5.08 -4.75 16.67
CA ASP A 181 3.76 -5.20 16.24
C ASP A 181 3.17 -6.23 17.21
N MET A 182 3.98 -7.11 17.79
CA MET A 182 3.53 -7.96 18.90
C MET A 182 3.05 -7.11 20.08
N ALA A 183 3.78 -6.04 20.43
CA ALA A 183 3.40 -5.15 21.52
C ALA A 183 2.14 -4.32 21.22
N TYR A 184 1.92 -3.93 19.96
CA TYR A 184 0.82 -3.06 19.55
C TYR A 184 -0.45 -3.81 19.11
N SER A 185 -0.28 -4.85 18.30
CA SER A 185 -1.35 -5.61 17.65
C SER A 185 -1.62 -6.96 18.35
N GLY A 186 -0.85 -7.33 19.38
CA GLY A 186 -0.96 -8.62 20.07
C GLY A 186 -0.53 -9.82 19.23
N SER A 187 -0.01 -9.60 18.02
CA SER A 187 0.44 -10.62 17.08
C SER A 187 1.51 -10.04 16.16
N ILE A 188 2.39 -10.88 15.63
CA ILE A 188 3.31 -10.48 14.57
C ILE A 188 2.53 -10.33 13.27
N ASN A 189 2.84 -9.29 12.50
CA ASN A 189 2.33 -9.13 11.15
C ASN A 189 2.75 -10.38 10.35
N PRO A 190 1.81 -11.23 9.90
CA PRO A 190 2.12 -12.39 9.07
C PRO A 190 2.88 -11.99 7.80
N MET A 191 2.85 -10.71 7.49
CA MET A 191 3.23 -10.15 6.19
C MET A 191 4.65 -9.58 6.25
N LEU A 192 5.33 -9.94 7.35
CA LEU A 192 6.77 -9.98 7.51
C LEU A 192 7.27 -11.43 7.42
N GLU A 193 6.48 -12.39 6.93
CA GLU A 193 6.97 -13.71 6.51
C GLU A 193 8.00 -13.58 5.38
N ASP A 194 8.78 -14.63 5.16
CA ASP A 194 9.91 -14.59 4.23
C ASP A 194 9.42 -14.32 2.80
N TYR A 195 9.85 -13.16 2.28
CA TYR A 195 9.49 -12.72 0.94
C TYR A 195 9.94 -13.75 -0.11
N GLY A 196 9.08 -14.02 -1.09
CA GLY A 196 9.37 -14.99 -2.16
C GLY A 196 8.87 -16.41 -1.89
N GLU A 197 8.30 -16.72 -0.71
CA GLU A 197 7.65 -18.02 -0.48
C GLU A 197 6.20 -18.07 -0.98
N SER A 198 5.52 -16.92 -1.00
CA SER A 198 4.15 -16.77 -1.50
C SER A 198 3.93 -15.38 -2.09
N SER A 199 2.93 -15.25 -2.96
CA SER A 199 2.58 -13.98 -3.59
C SER A 199 2.18 -12.94 -2.55
N GLU A 200 2.63 -11.69 -2.74
CA GLU A 200 2.27 -10.59 -1.84
C GLU A 200 0.79 -10.18 -1.91
N VAL A 201 -0.01 -10.71 -2.84
CA VAL A 201 -1.46 -10.40 -2.93
C VAL A 201 -2.22 -10.78 -1.67
N TYR A 202 -1.80 -11.82 -0.96
CA TYR A 202 -2.38 -12.19 0.33
C TYR A 202 -2.17 -11.12 1.40
N GLN A 203 -1.34 -10.11 1.11
CA GLN A 203 -0.88 -9.10 2.04
C GLN A 203 -1.47 -7.70 1.88
N TYR A 204 -2.17 -7.46 0.78
CA TYR A 204 -2.58 -6.10 0.47
C TYR A 204 -3.70 -5.64 1.41
N SER A 205 -4.83 -6.34 1.47
CA SER A 205 -5.95 -5.94 2.33
C SER A 205 -5.70 -6.16 3.82
N GLY A 206 -4.90 -7.17 4.19
CA GLY A 206 -4.62 -7.52 5.59
C GLY A 206 -5.66 -8.44 6.21
N LYS A 207 -6.67 -8.81 5.42
CA LYS A 207 -7.61 -9.89 5.71
C LYS A 207 -6.88 -11.23 5.62
N VAL A 208 -7.24 -12.16 6.50
CA VAL A 208 -6.76 -13.56 6.42
C VAL A 208 -7.57 -14.29 5.34
N TYR A 209 -6.87 -14.91 4.40
CA TYR A 209 -7.48 -15.73 3.35
C TYR A 209 -7.37 -17.21 3.67
N ASP A 210 -8.34 -17.99 3.18
CA ASP A 210 -8.23 -19.44 3.16
C ASP A 210 -7.45 -19.93 1.93
N GLN A 211 -7.16 -21.23 1.88
CA GLN A 211 -6.43 -21.86 0.78
C GLN A 211 -7.22 -21.92 -0.55
N ALA A 212 -8.53 -21.66 -0.52
CA ALA A 212 -9.38 -21.69 -1.71
C ALA A 212 -9.46 -20.32 -2.41
N TRP A 213 -9.11 -19.24 -1.69
CA TRP A 213 -9.13 -17.90 -2.24
C TRP A 213 -8.16 -17.76 -3.42
N LYS A 214 -8.60 -17.00 -4.42
CA LYS A 214 -7.81 -16.62 -5.58
C LYS A 214 -7.89 -15.12 -5.74
N CYS A 215 -6.74 -14.50 -6.00
CA CYS A 215 -6.69 -13.08 -6.29
C CYS A 215 -7.52 -12.77 -7.56
N PRO A 216 -8.45 -11.81 -7.50
CA PRO A 216 -9.29 -11.46 -8.64
C PRO A 216 -8.56 -10.54 -9.66
N PHE A 217 -7.34 -10.10 -9.35
CA PHE A 217 -6.56 -9.21 -10.21
C PHE A 217 -6.12 -9.89 -11.50
N LEU A 218 -6.29 -9.21 -12.63
CA LEU A 218 -5.89 -9.66 -13.96
C LEU A 218 -5.24 -8.49 -14.71
N SER A 219 -3.92 -8.48 -14.79
CA SER A 219 -3.18 -7.43 -15.51
C SER A 219 -3.55 -7.39 -16.99
N GLN A 220 -3.78 -6.18 -17.52
CA GLN A 220 -4.04 -5.91 -18.94
C GLN A 220 -2.82 -5.34 -19.67
N HIS A 221 -1.68 -5.20 -18.99
CA HIS A 221 -0.45 -4.70 -19.58
C HIS A 221 0.01 -5.63 -20.71
N ALA A 222 0.48 -5.04 -21.81
CA ALA A 222 1.06 -5.82 -22.89
C ALA A 222 2.26 -6.63 -22.38
N ARG A 223 2.35 -7.89 -22.82
CA ARG A 223 3.50 -8.76 -22.56
C ARG A 223 4.71 -8.37 -23.39
#